data_AF-A0A165KND6-F1
#
_entry.id   AF-A0A165KND6-F1
#
_cell.length_a   1.000
_cell.length_b   1.000
_cell.length_c   1.000
_cell.angle_alpha   90.00
_cell.angle_beta   90.00
_cell.angle_gamma   90.00
#
_symmetry.space_group_name_H-M   'P 1'
#
loop_
_entity.id
_entity.type
_entity.pdbx_description
1 polymer ?
#
loop_
_entity_poly.entity_id
_entity_poly.type
_entity_poly.pdbx_seq_one_letter_code
_entity_poly.pdbx_strand_id
1 'polypeptide(L)'
;YSCVSLGHCLLWIGNDEHRVEHTDISIANFGVDPLTLTLKLRDFDLARLVRLRMPNGPPDTERTGTTPFMALDLLNSRYWEGKVERLYRHDLEGFVWVMAY
;
A
#
# COMPACT_ATOMS: atom_id res chain seq x y z
N TYR A 1 -2.53 -16.98 -1.15
CA TYR A 1 -2.89 -15.61 -1.57
C TYR A 1 -3.90 -14.93 -0.65
N SER A 2 -4.97 -15.63 -0.19
CA SER A 2 -6.07 -14.98 0.55
C SER A 2 -5.67 -14.33 1.89
N CYS A 3 -4.70 -14.86 2.64
CA CYS A 3 -4.38 -14.33 3.97
C CYS A 3 -3.68 -12.96 3.94
N VAL A 4 -2.74 -12.74 3.01
CA VAL A 4 -1.98 -11.48 2.92
C VAL A 4 -2.85 -10.35 2.41
N SER A 5 -3.56 -10.57 1.30
CA SER A 5 -4.45 -9.55 0.74
C SER A 5 -5.58 -9.20 1.71
N LEU A 6 -6.11 -10.18 2.46
CA LEU A 6 -7.11 -9.92 3.49
C LEU A 6 -6.55 -9.13 4.67
N GLY A 7 -5.38 -9.51 5.21
CA GLY A 7 -4.73 -8.77 6.29
C GLY A 7 -4.40 -7.33 5.88
N HIS A 8 -3.88 -7.15 4.66
CA HIS A 8 -3.65 -5.84 4.07
C HIS A 8 -4.95 -5.04 3.90
N CYS A 9 -6.04 -5.68 3.43
CA CYS A 9 -7.35 -5.05 3.31
C CYS A 9 -7.89 -4.58 4.68
N LEU A 10 -7.75 -5.40 5.72
CA LEU A 10 -8.20 -5.05 7.07
C LEU A 10 -7.44 -3.84 7.64
N LEU A 11 -6.13 -3.76 7.40
CA LEU A 11 -5.31 -2.60 7.74
C LEU A 11 -5.75 -1.34 6.98
N TRP A 12 -6.08 -1.49 5.69
CA TRP A 12 -6.56 -0.38 4.87
C TRP A 12 -7.98 0.09 5.23
N ILE A 13 -8.88 -0.83 5.59
CA ILE A 13 -10.20 -0.49 6.13
C ILE A 13 -10.01 0.26 7.46
N GLY A 14 -9.09 -0.22 8.29
CA GLY A 14 -8.76 0.41 9.56
C GLY A 14 -9.91 0.35 10.56
N ASN A 15 -10.07 1.42 11.32
CA ASN A 15 -11.16 1.64 12.27
C ASN A 15 -11.85 3.00 11.99
N ASP A 16 -12.72 3.44 12.89
CA ASP A 16 -13.48 4.70 12.74
C ASP A 16 -12.63 5.98 12.71
N GLU A 17 -11.34 5.88 13.05
CA GLU A 17 -10.43 7.01 13.17
C GLU A 17 -9.22 6.94 12.24
N HIS A 18 -8.67 5.75 12.03
CA HIS A 18 -7.39 5.55 11.36
C HIS A 18 -7.41 4.34 10.42
N ARG A 19 -6.65 4.44 9.33
CA ARG A 19 -6.24 3.30 8.48
C ARG A 19 -4.73 3.25 8.30
N VAL A 20 -4.22 2.09 7.93
CA VAL A 20 -2.81 1.88 7.60
C VAL A 20 -2.67 1.61 6.10
N GLU A 21 -1.85 2.43 5.45
CA GLU A 21 -1.47 2.28 4.04
C GLU A 21 -0.03 1.78 3.98
N HIS A 22 0.26 0.71 3.23
CA HIS A 22 1.63 0.16 3.20
C HIS A 22 2.60 1.04 2.40
N THR A 23 2.11 1.65 1.31
CA THR A 23 2.82 2.57 0.40
C THR A 23 4.03 2.03 -0.37
N ASP A 24 4.58 0.86 0.00
CA ASP A 24 5.69 0.22 -0.69
C ASP A 24 5.44 -1.27 -0.97
N ILE A 25 4.49 -1.57 -1.85
CA ILE A 25 4.29 -2.94 -2.34
C ILE A 25 5.40 -3.27 -3.34
N SER A 26 6.17 -4.32 -3.06
CA SER A 26 7.23 -4.82 -3.95
C SER A 26 7.51 -6.30 -3.65
N ILE A 27 8.12 -7.04 -4.60
CA ILE A 27 8.50 -8.45 -4.37
C ILE A 27 9.42 -8.59 -3.15
N ALA A 28 10.37 -7.67 -2.97
CA ALA A 28 11.33 -7.70 -1.87
C ALA A 28 10.66 -7.66 -0.48
N ASN A 29 9.50 -7.00 -0.40
CA ASN A 29 8.73 -6.85 0.83
C ASN A 29 7.85 -8.07 1.14
N PHE A 30 7.78 -9.06 0.23
CA PHE A 30 7.22 -10.36 0.56
C PHE A 30 8.27 -11.30 1.14
N GLY A 31 7.85 -12.09 2.11
CA GLY A 31 8.60 -13.24 2.61
C GLY A 31 7.72 -14.47 2.61
N VAL A 32 8.32 -15.65 2.46
CA VAL A 32 7.64 -16.91 2.68
C VAL A 32 8.11 -17.46 4.02
N ASP A 33 7.16 -17.76 4.90
CA ASP A 33 7.43 -18.51 6.11
C ASP A 33 7.81 -19.96 5.72
N PRO A 34 9.01 -20.45 6.04
CA PRO A 34 9.49 -21.74 5.54
C PRO A 34 8.78 -22.93 6.18
N LEU A 35 8.11 -22.75 7.33
CA LEU A 35 7.41 -23.82 8.03
C LEU A 35 5.97 -23.95 7.56
N THR A 36 5.30 -22.81 7.38
CA THR A 36 3.88 -22.77 7.01
C THR A 36 3.66 -22.58 5.52
N LEU A 37 4.72 -22.26 4.77
CA LEU A 37 4.69 -21.83 3.37
C LEU A 37 3.71 -20.67 3.12
N THR A 38 3.44 -19.88 4.17
CA THR A 38 2.56 -18.72 4.06
C THR A 38 3.35 -17.52 3.58
N LEU A 39 2.78 -16.83 2.60
CA LEU A 39 3.26 -15.52 2.19
C LEU A 39 3.00 -14.54 3.33
N LYS A 40 3.96 -13.65 3.59
CA LYS A 40 3.87 -12.56 4.56
C LYS A 40 4.32 -11.27 3.89
N LEU A 41 3.53 -10.21 4.06
CA LEU A 41 3.93 -8.85 3.73
C LEU A 41 4.74 -8.28 4.90
N ARG A 42 5.88 -7.66 4.60
CA ARG A 42 6.85 -7.11 5.56
C ARG A 42 7.16 -5.67 5.18
N ASP A 43 7.97 -5.02 6.02
CA ASP A 43 8.53 -3.69 5.79
C ASP A 43 7.48 -2.57 5.81
N PHE A 44 7.01 -2.28 7.03
CA PHE A 44 6.04 -1.21 7.31
C PHE A 44 6.73 0.10 7.71
N ASP A 45 8.04 0.25 7.48
CA ASP A 45 8.77 1.47 7.87
C ASP A 45 8.34 2.69 7.04
N LEU A 46 7.83 2.45 5.82
CA LEU A 46 7.18 3.45 4.96
C LEU A 46 5.65 3.43 5.07
N ALA A 47 5.08 2.64 5.98
CA ALA A 47 3.65 2.58 6.14
C ALA A 47 3.12 3.89 6.76
N ARG A 48 1.93 4.28 6.33
CA ARG A 48 1.31 5.53 6.75
C ARG A 48 0.06 5.27 7.56
N LEU A 49 -0.04 5.99 8.69
CA LEU A 49 -1.25 6.04 9.51
C LEU A 49 -2.11 7.24 9.07
N VAL A 50 -3.17 6.97 8.32
CA VAL A 50 -4.06 7.99 7.77
C VAL A 50 -5.25 8.22 8.68
N ARG A 51 -5.52 9.49 9.03
CA ARG A 51 -6.67 9.90 9.85
C ARG A 51 -7.91 10.13 8.99
N LEU A 52 -8.95 9.34 9.19
CA LEU A 52 -10.16 9.37 8.36
C LEU A 52 -11.04 10.60 8.59
N ARG A 53 -11.01 11.17 9.80
CA ARG A 53 -11.84 12.33 10.19
C ARG A 53 -11.12 13.68 10.05
N MET A 54 -9.90 13.68 9.51
CA MET A 54 -9.13 14.90 9.28
C MET A 54 -8.63 14.93 7.81
N PRO A 55 -9.46 15.40 6.86
CA PRO A 55 -9.08 15.48 5.46
C PRO A 55 -7.92 16.47 5.18
N ASN A 56 -7.55 17.29 6.17
CA ASN A 56 -6.46 18.26 6.08
C ASN A 56 -5.12 17.72 6.65
N GLY A 57 -4.99 16.39 6.76
CA GLY A 57 -3.71 15.76 7.08
C GLY A 57 -2.63 16.13 6.05
N PRO A 58 -1.33 15.95 6.38
CA PRO A 58 -0.26 16.22 5.42
C PRO A 58 -0.54 15.51 4.09
N PRO A 59 -0.37 16.21 2.95
CA PRO A 59 -0.78 15.70 1.65
C PRO A 59 -0.06 14.38 1.32
N ASP A 60 -0.74 13.54 0.55
CA ASP A 60 -0.30 12.22 0.10
C ASP A 60 0.79 12.32 -0.98
N THR A 61 1.84 13.06 -0.68
CA THR A 61 2.89 13.48 -1.65
C THR A 61 4.25 12.90 -1.33
N GLU A 62 4.34 12.04 -0.30
CA GLU A 62 5.57 11.32 -0.03
C GLU A 62 5.91 10.44 -1.23
N ARG A 63 7.14 10.61 -1.75
CA ARG A 63 7.71 9.80 -2.84
C ARG A 63 8.11 8.43 -2.31
N THR A 64 7.14 7.68 -1.81
CA THR A 64 7.29 6.29 -1.39
C THR A 64 6.70 5.37 -2.43
N GLY A 65 7.25 4.15 -2.48
CA GLY A 65 6.85 3.11 -3.40
C GLY A 65 7.93 2.75 -4.40
N THR A 66 8.02 1.45 -4.66
CA THR A 66 8.93 0.89 -5.66
C THR A 66 8.32 1.08 -7.06
N THR A 67 8.91 1.96 -7.89
CA THR A 67 8.34 2.44 -9.17
C THR A 67 7.75 1.36 -10.10
N PRO A 68 8.39 0.20 -10.32
CA PRO A 68 7.80 -0.88 -11.14
C PRO A 68 6.49 -1.47 -10.61
N PHE A 69 6.19 -1.32 -9.32
CA PHE A 69 5.00 -1.87 -8.66
C PHE A 69 4.00 -0.79 -8.22
N MET A 70 4.29 0.48 -8.46
CA MET A 70 3.32 1.55 -8.21
C MET A 70 2.20 1.52 -9.24
N ALA A 71 0.98 1.77 -8.78
CA ALA A 71 -0.16 1.94 -9.68
C ALA A 71 0.09 3.08 -10.68
N LEU A 72 -0.36 2.90 -11.93
CA LEU A 72 -0.15 3.89 -12.99
C LEU A 72 -0.73 5.28 -12.64
N ASP A 73 -1.83 5.31 -11.89
CA ASP A 73 -2.50 6.53 -11.43
C ASP A 73 -1.65 7.34 -10.42
N LEU A 74 -0.64 6.70 -9.80
CA LEU A 74 0.33 7.34 -8.90
C LEU A 74 1.61 7.79 -9.63
N LEU A 75 1.85 7.35 -10.87
CA LEU A 75 3.05 7.66 -11.65
C LEU A 75 2.96 8.99 -12.42
N ASN A 76 2.20 9.97 -11.93
CA ASN A 76 2.00 11.25 -12.60
C ASN A 76 2.12 12.44 -11.64
N SER A 77 2.37 13.64 -12.20
CA SER A 77 2.56 14.87 -11.42
C SER A 77 1.35 15.24 -10.58
N ARG A 78 0.13 14.85 -10.97
CA ARG A 78 -1.08 15.18 -10.21
C ARG A 78 -1.07 14.48 -8.85
N TYR A 79 -0.63 13.23 -8.78
CA TYR A 79 -0.44 12.55 -7.50
C TYR A 79 0.62 13.24 -6.64
N TRP A 80 1.78 13.57 -7.22
CA TRP A 80 2.87 14.27 -6.52
C TRP A 80 2.53 15.70 -6.06
N GLU A 81 1.52 16.31 -6.67
CA GLU A 81 0.94 17.60 -6.27
C GLU A 81 -0.21 17.47 -5.25
N GLY A 82 -0.51 16.24 -4.80
CA GLY A 82 -1.59 15.96 -3.85
C GLY A 82 -3.00 16.05 -4.46
N LYS A 83 -3.12 15.99 -5.79
CA LYS A 83 -4.39 16.09 -6.54
C LYS A 83 -5.03 14.73 -6.84
N VAL A 84 -4.34 13.64 -6.53
CA VAL A 84 -4.86 12.27 -6.61
C VAL A 84 -4.76 11.69 -5.22
N GLU A 85 -5.87 11.19 -4.70
CA GLU A 85 -5.92 10.48 -3.42
C GLU A 85 -5.50 9.03 -3.65
N ARG A 86 -4.63 8.48 -2.78
CA ARG A 86 -4.37 7.04 -2.78
C ARG A 86 -5.59 6.27 -2.29
N LEU A 87 -5.95 5.24 -3.05
CA LEU A 87 -7.07 4.35 -2.80
C LEU A 87 -6.56 2.91 -2.73
N TYR A 88 -7.30 2.03 -2.06
CA TYR A 88 -6.91 0.61 -1.94
C TYR A 88 -6.65 -0.07 -3.29
N ARG A 89 -7.35 0.36 -4.35
CA ARG A 89 -7.16 -0.15 -5.71
C ARG A 89 -5.72 0.04 -6.21
N HIS A 90 -5.01 1.05 -5.73
CA HIS A 90 -3.64 1.32 -6.14
C HIS A 90 -2.68 0.30 -5.54
N ASP A 91 -2.87 -0.08 -4.27
CA ASP A 91 -2.11 -1.17 -3.65
C ASP A 91 -2.49 -2.54 -4.25
N LEU A 92 -3.77 -2.74 -4.64
CA LEU A 92 -4.21 -3.91 -5.39
C LEU A 92 -3.49 -4.04 -6.75
N GLU A 93 -3.35 -2.94 -7.48
CA GLU A 93 -2.59 -2.92 -8.73
C GLU A 93 -1.13 -3.31 -8.50
N GLY A 94 -0.51 -2.85 -7.42
CA GLY A 94 0.83 -3.27 -7.01
C GLY A 94 0.95 -4.77 -6.76
N PHE A 95 -0.04 -5.40 -6.10
CA PHE A 95 -0.07 -6.87 -5.96
C PHE A 95 -0.15 -7.57 -7.32
N VAL A 96 -0.87 -7.00 -8.30
CA VAL A 96 -0.92 -7.55 -9.66
C VAL A 96 0.44 -7.45 -10.34
N TRP A 97 1.13 -6.31 -10.23
CA TRP A 97 2.49 -6.15 -10.77
C TRP A 97 3.49 -7.12 -10.14
N VAL A 98 3.39 -7.37 -8.83
CA VAL A 98 4.20 -8.37 -8.12
C VAL A 98 3.97 -9.78 -8.65
N MET A 99 2.74 -10.14 -9.01
CA MET A 99 2.45 -11.46 -9.57
C MET A 99 2.90 -11.62 -11.03
N ALA A 100 2.98 -10.52 -11.77
CA ALA A 100 3.36 -10.52 -13.18
C ALA A 100 4.88 -10.60 -13.41
N TYR A 101 5.68 -10.25 -12.40
CA TYR A 101 7.14 -10.26 -12.43
C TYR A 101 7.70 -11.63 -12.01
#